data_AF-A0AB35AQJ5-F1
#
_entry.id   AF-A0AB35AQJ5-F1
#
_cell.length_a   1.000
_cell.length_b   1.000
_cell.length_c   1.000
_cell.angle_alpha   90.00
_cell.angle_beta   90.00
_cell.angle_gamma   90.00
#
_symmetry.space_group_name_H-M   'P 1'
#
loop_
_entity.id
_entity.type
_entity.pdbx_description
1 polymer ?
#
loop_
_entity_poly.entity_id
_entity_poly.type
_entity_poly.pdbx_seq_one_letter_code
_entity_poly.pdbx_strand_id
1 'polypeptide(L)'
;MKVAIALFVKDEAPEIIWWISWHRSIGVSRFLIYDDNSSDGTAEIIKGLSKADPSITLHSTGTANHFAQRQAFAYVDAIGVAQRESLSWLGFLDCDEYLDLGPYDTVETMLSNIPGFAALALNWRCYGANGNHIFPGPNALDCYKSFITIGRGENFAVKSFVRPQATQKIYRNPHVFQVSGPYADCRGETLPDTGFLHRPTEGDVPFIRHYITRSLEHFLEKLKKREDLLANKHALDFFTKFQEECQSPDFTRYKPEFPRHVHRAISHLHVQYLSESFSHGSDQIEIALYDMSLLRTCKIILPDDRDLYYDKKTGEVFCAEKYRHGADKGRVICYTSPSDQDHIFFAPENPDDFLNIKFDSQYSSMIAMNLHRSSNGKFHMRSATNTFVVSFTRGQDTSGRLEANRASVREWEEFEIAHPGQSDIAASPLCAGPETTAAAHANIESAFHFADLFACWSLVTRFSHARPEVKKILSFYKV
;
A
#
# COMPACT_ATOMS: atom_id res chain seq x y z
N MET A 1 11.16 8.00 -20.32
CA MET A 1 11.51 9.21 -19.53
C MET A 1 11.92 8.72 -18.14
N LYS A 2 12.98 9.25 -17.50
CA LYS A 2 13.36 8.82 -16.14
C LYS A 2 12.89 9.86 -15.13
N VAL A 3 11.94 9.48 -14.28
CA VAL A 3 11.35 10.35 -13.25
C VAL A 3 11.83 9.90 -11.89
N ALA A 4 12.25 10.85 -11.07
CA ALA A 4 12.72 10.63 -9.71
C ALA A 4 11.92 11.41 -8.69
N ILE A 5 11.91 10.94 -7.45
CA ILE A 5 11.43 11.72 -6.30
C ILE A 5 12.53 11.80 -5.24
N ALA A 6 12.75 13.00 -4.71
CA ALA A 6 13.51 13.25 -3.49
C ALA A 6 12.56 13.28 -2.29
N LEU A 7 12.92 12.54 -1.25
CA LEU A 7 12.19 12.45 0.01
C LEU A 7 13.14 12.79 1.16
N PHE A 8 12.74 13.73 2.01
CA PHE A 8 13.37 13.96 3.31
C PHE A 8 12.47 13.38 4.40
N VAL A 9 12.94 12.36 5.13
CA VAL A 9 12.09 11.52 5.98
C VAL A 9 12.59 11.43 7.41
N LYS A 10 11.66 11.37 8.37
CA LYS A 10 11.95 11.07 9.78
C LYS A 10 10.82 10.25 10.38
N ASP A 11 11.14 9.06 10.88
CA ASP A 11 10.23 8.17 11.59
C ASP A 11 8.90 7.87 10.85
N GLU A 12 8.99 7.29 9.66
CA GLU A 12 7.87 6.92 8.80
C GLU A 12 7.84 5.41 8.50
N ALA A 13 8.39 4.57 9.38
CA ALA A 13 8.47 3.12 9.20
C ALA A 13 7.12 2.45 8.87
N PRO A 14 5.96 2.89 9.43
CA PRO A 14 4.67 2.30 9.09
C PRO A 14 4.26 2.52 7.64
N GLU A 15 4.55 3.69 7.06
CA GLU A 15 3.96 4.14 5.78
C GLU A 15 4.95 4.18 4.62
N ILE A 16 6.26 4.16 4.88
CA ILE A 16 7.29 4.39 3.85
C ILE A 16 7.26 3.36 2.72
N ILE A 17 7.00 2.07 2.99
CA ILE A 17 6.91 1.05 1.94
C ILE A 17 5.70 1.30 1.04
N TRP A 18 4.57 1.68 1.63
CA TRP A 18 3.37 2.05 0.90
C TRP A 18 3.59 3.28 0.03
N TRP A 19 4.25 4.30 0.57
CA TRP A 19 4.58 5.52 -0.15
C TRP A 19 5.50 5.25 -1.36
N ILE A 20 6.56 4.43 -1.19
CA ILE A 20 7.44 4.04 -2.31
C ILE A 20 6.67 3.23 -3.34
N SER A 21 5.85 2.28 -2.89
CA SER A 21 5.07 1.38 -3.76
C SER A 21 4.03 2.13 -4.59
N TRP A 22 3.34 3.09 -3.98
CA TRP A 22 2.43 4.00 -4.66
C TRP A 22 3.13 4.70 -5.83
N HIS A 23 4.22 5.41 -5.53
CA HIS A 23 4.93 6.19 -6.54
C HIS A 23 5.55 5.29 -7.61
N ARG A 24 6.04 4.10 -7.25
CA ARG A 24 6.52 3.09 -8.21
C ARG A 24 5.42 2.66 -9.15
N SER A 25 4.22 2.37 -8.64
CA SER A 25 3.09 1.88 -9.42
C SER A 25 2.63 2.87 -10.49
N ILE A 26 2.79 4.17 -10.25
CA ILE A 26 2.48 5.24 -11.21
C ILE A 26 3.64 5.61 -12.12
N GLY A 27 4.75 4.86 -12.12
CA GLY A 27 5.88 5.04 -13.05
C GLY A 27 7.09 5.81 -12.50
N VAL A 28 7.15 6.11 -11.19
CA VAL A 28 8.38 6.69 -10.63
C VAL A 28 9.49 5.66 -10.62
N SER A 29 10.59 6.00 -11.29
CA SER A 29 11.69 5.07 -11.60
C SER A 29 12.89 5.17 -10.67
N ARG A 30 12.96 6.21 -9.82
CA ARG A 30 14.12 6.51 -8.97
C ARG A 30 13.70 7.19 -7.68
N PHE A 31 14.25 6.75 -6.56
CA PHE A 31 13.99 7.30 -5.23
C PHE A 31 15.29 7.75 -4.56
N LEU A 32 15.37 9.04 -4.24
CA LEU A 32 16.48 9.66 -3.51
C LEU A 32 15.99 9.98 -2.10
N ILE A 33 16.24 9.09 -1.16
CA ILE A 33 15.68 9.20 0.20
C ILE A 33 16.77 9.66 1.16
N TYR A 34 16.48 10.72 1.89
CA TYR A 34 17.35 11.36 2.87
C TYR A 34 16.75 11.17 4.26
N ASP A 35 17.36 10.31 5.06
CA ASP A 35 16.91 10.01 6.42
C ASP A 35 17.44 11.02 7.44
N ASP A 36 16.52 11.61 8.20
CA ASP A 36 16.80 12.61 9.22
C ASP A 36 17.00 12.02 10.62
N ASN A 37 17.84 10.98 10.69
CA ASN A 37 18.14 10.24 11.90
C ASN A 37 16.86 9.64 12.50
N SER A 38 16.21 8.76 11.74
CA SER A 38 15.06 8.02 12.23
C SER A 38 15.46 7.03 13.32
N SER A 39 14.52 6.75 14.22
CA SER A 39 14.67 5.88 15.39
C SER A 39 13.61 4.77 15.44
N ASP A 40 12.68 4.77 14.48
CA ASP A 40 11.54 3.87 14.46
C ASP A 40 11.73 2.61 13.61
N GLY A 41 12.80 2.53 12.82
CA GLY A 41 13.05 1.47 11.83
C GLY A 41 13.07 1.96 10.38
N THR A 42 12.78 3.24 10.12
CA THR A 42 12.69 3.81 8.76
C THR A 42 13.99 3.63 7.97
N ALA A 43 15.13 3.99 8.57
CA ALA A 43 16.43 3.90 7.91
C ALA A 43 16.80 2.44 7.60
N GLU A 44 16.47 1.50 8.48
CA GLU A 44 16.70 0.07 8.31
C GLU A 44 15.87 -0.50 7.16
N ILE A 45 14.59 -0.13 7.08
CA ILE A 45 13.71 -0.50 5.97
C ILE A 45 14.32 -0.03 4.65
N ILE A 46 14.62 1.28 4.54
CA ILE A 46 15.13 1.86 3.29
C ILE A 46 16.51 1.29 2.93
N LYS A 47 17.36 1.00 3.93
CA LYS A 47 18.65 0.35 3.72
C LYS A 47 18.50 -1.07 3.16
N GLY A 48 17.55 -1.85 3.66
CA GLY A 48 17.25 -3.17 3.11
C GLY A 48 16.72 -3.08 1.68
N LEU A 49 15.81 -2.13 1.41
CA LEU A 49 15.28 -1.89 0.07
C LEU A 49 16.36 -1.45 -0.93
N SER A 50 17.26 -0.53 -0.53
CA SER A 50 18.32 -0.02 -1.43
C SER A 50 19.37 -1.06 -1.80
N LYS A 51 19.58 -2.09 -0.97
CA LYS A 51 20.43 -3.24 -1.33
C LYS A 51 19.80 -4.10 -2.42
N ALA A 52 18.50 -4.35 -2.29
CA ALA A 52 17.77 -5.22 -3.20
C ALA A 52 17.35 -4.51 -4.50
N ASP A 53 17.13 -3.20 -4.45
CA ASP A 53 16.77 -2.35 -5.58
C ASP A 53 17.64 -1.09 -5.64
N PRO A 54 18.66 -1.05 -6.53
CA PRO A 54 19.55 0.10 -6.71
C PRO A 54 18.84 1.41 -7.12
N SER A 55 17.60 1.33 -7.60
CA SER A 55 16.80 2.52 -7.92
C SER A 55 16.30 3.26 -6.67
N ILE A 56 16.40 2.66 -5.49
CA ILE A 56 16.18 3.28 -4.19
C ILE A 56 17.53 3.57 -3.55
N THR A 57 17.78 4.81 -3.13
CA THR A 57 19.00 5.16 -2.38
C THR A 57 18.69 5.80 -1.04
N LEU A 58 19.49 5.46 -0.05
CA LEU A 58 19.47 6.04 1.28
C LEU A 58 20.69 6.94 1.48
N HIS A 59 20.44 8.18 1.87
CA HIS A 59 21.44 9.18 2.22
C HIS A 59 21.19 9.67 3.64
N SER A 60 22.25 10.02 4.37
CA SER A 60 22.12 10.69 5.67
C SER A 60 22.06 12.20 5.46
N THR A 61 21.20 12.88 6.22
CA THR A 61 21.07 14.35 6.18
C THR A 61 22.21 15.09 6.89
N GLY A 62 23.18 14.36 7.48
CA GLY A 62 24.33 14.90 8.18
C GLY A 62 24.00 15.41 9.59
N THR A 63 24.91 16.20 10.17
CA THR A 63 24.88 16.61 11.59
C THR A 63 24.49 18.07 11.81
N ALA A 64 24.00 18.79 10.81
CA ALA A 64 23.61 20.19 10.98
C ALA A 64 22.50 20.32 12.05
N ASN A 65 22.61 21.33 12.92
CA ASN A 65 21.74 21.44 14.11
C ASN A 65 20.27 21.75 13.75
N HIS A 66 20.02 22.47 12.64
CA HIS A 66 18.68 22.92 12.28
C HIS A 66 18.03 22.07 11.19
N PHE A 67 16.78 21.66 11.42
CA PHE A 67 15.95 20.88 10.48
C PHE A 67 15.92 21.49 9.06
N ALA A 68 15.63 22.78 8.95
CA ALA A 68 15.52 23.46 7.66
C ALA A 68 16.83 23.44 6.85
N GLN A 69 17.98 23.46 7.53
CA GLN A 69 19.29 23.39 6.89
C GLN A 69 19.57 21.97 6.37
N ARG A 70 19.26 20.95 7.18
CA ARG A 70 19.37 19.54 6.76
C ARG A 70 18.49 19.23 5.55
N GLN A 71 17.25 19.71 5.56
CA GLN A 71 16.33 19.58 4.42
C GLN A 71 16.86 20.31 3.17
N ALA A 72 17.39 21.53 3.35
CA ALA A 72 18.00 22.28 2.26
C ALA A 72 19.17 21.52 1.62
N PHE A 73 20.07 20.96 2.43
CA PHE A 73 21.20 20.19 1.94
C PHE A 73 20.77 18.91 1.21
N ALA A 74 19.79 18.19 1.75
CA ALA A 74 19.22 17.02 1.09
C ALA A 74 18.70 17.34 -0.31
N TYR A 75 17.89 18.39 -0.47
CA TYR A 75 17.30 18.73 -1.77
C TYR A 75 18.33 19.29 -2.76
N VAL A 76 19.34 20.03 -2.27
CA VAL A 76 20.45 20.48 -3.12
C VAL A 76 21.29 19.30 -3.63
N ASP A 77 21.57 18.32 -2.76
CA ASP A 77 22.25 17.09 -3.18
C ASP A 77 21.40 16.29 -4.17
N ALA A 78 20.10 16.16 -3.93
CA ALA A 78 19.18 15.44 -4.81
C ALA A 78 19.17 16.02 -6.23
N ILE A 79 19.15 17.35 -6.35
CA ILE A 79 19.31 18.05 -7.64
C ILE A 79 20.64 17.65 -8.30
N GLY A 80 21.73 17.64 -7.52
CA GLY A 80 23.05 17.23 -7.99
C GLY A 80 23.13 15.79 -8.48
N VAL A 81 22.55 14.84 -7.73
CA VAL A 81 22.44 13.43 -8.13
C VAL A 81 21.63 13.33 -9.42
N ALA A 82 20.46 13.96 -9.48
CA ALA A 82 19.57 13.91 -10.64
C ALA A 82 20.21 14.51 -11.91
N GLN A 83 21.02 15.56 -11.77
CA GLN A 83 21.82 16.11 -12.87
C GLN A 83 22.90 15.14 -13.35
N ARG A 84 23.63 14.49 -12.43
CA ARG A 84 24.69 13.52 -12.78
C ARG A 84 24.10 12.28 -13.46
N GLU A 85 22.96 11.79 -12.97
CA GLU A 85 22.25 10.63 -13.52
C GLU A 85 21.43 10.97 -14.78
N SER A 86 21.41 12.24 -15.21
CA SER A 86 20.65 12.73 -16.38
C SER A 86 19.16 12.37 -16.30
N LEU A 87 18.57 12.54 -15.11
CA LEU A 87 17.14 12.30 -14.88
C LEU A 87 16.32 13.38 -15.60
N SER A 88 15.17 12.99 -16.14
CA SER A 88 14.31 13.89 -16.91
C SER A 88 13.54 14.86 -16.00
N TRP A 89 13.08 14.36 -14.85
CA TRP A 89 12.33 15.10 -13.84
C TRP A 89 12.69 14.63 -12.43
N LEU A 90 12.66 15.56 -11.49
CA LEU A 90 12.83 15.34 -10.05
C LEU A 90 11.66 15.99 -9.29
N GLY A 91 10.83 15.19 -8.64
CA GLY A 91 9.81 15.65 -7.70
C GLY A 91 10.36 15.79 -6.28
N PHE A 92 9.78 16.69 -5.49
CA PHE A 92 10.08 16.83 -4.07
C PHE A 92 8.80 16.63 -3.29
N LEU A 93 8.71 15.55 -2.53
CA LEU A 93 7.50 15.16 -1.81
C LEU A 93 7.87 14.69 -0.40
N ASP A 94 6.93 14.87 0.52
CA ASP A 94 7.00 14.36 1.89
C ASP A 94 6.30 12.99 1.98
N CYS A 95 6.56 12.23 3.05
CA CYS A 95 6.00 10.86 3.20
C CYS A 95 4.47 10.85 3.44
N ASP A 96 3.88 11.99 3.78
CA ASP A 96 2.42 12.19 3.87
C ASP A 96 1.81 12.74 2.57
N GLU A 97 2.59 12.82 1.48
CA GLU A 97 2.17 13.38 0.18
C GLU A 97 2.23 12.34 -0.93
N TYR A 98 1.10 12.17 -1.64
CA TYR A 98 0.95 11.19 -2.71
C TYR A 98 0.57 11.90 -4.01
N LEU A 99 1.35 11.70 -5.07
CA LEU A 99 1.03 12.24 -6.39
C LEU A 99 -0.21 11.56 -6.95
N ASP A 100 -1.23 12.35 -7.27
CA ASP A 100 -2.40 11.92 -8.03
C ASP A 100 -2.28 12.41 -9.47
N LEU A 101 -2.44 11.48 -10.41
CA LEU A 101 -2.22 11.71 -11.84
C LEU A 101 -3.43 12.36 -12.53
N GLY A 102 -4.56 12.53 -11.85
CA GLY A 102 -5.81 12.94 -12.46
C GLY A 102 -6.19 12.07 -13.67
N PRO A 103 -6.27 12.64 -14.89
CA PRO A 103 -6.72 11.89 -16.07
C PRO A 103 -5.62 11.01 -16.69
N TYR A 104 -4.40 11.00 -16.16
CA TYR A 104 -3.27 10.29 -16.72
C TYR A 104 -3.04 8.93 -16.07
N ASP A 105 -2.47 7.99 -16.84
CA ASP A 105 -2.20 6.62 -16.38
C ASP A 105 -0.84 6.46 -15.71
N THR A 106 0.16 7.22 -16.17
CA THR A 106 1.50 7.22 -15.59
C THR A 106 2.07 8.63 -15.42
N VAL A 107 3.02 8.79 -14.50
CA VAL A 107 3.74 10.04 -14.27
C VAL A 107 4.47 10.50 -15.54
N GLU A 108 4.96 9.59 -16.38
CA GLU A 108 5.56 9.95 -17.66
C GLU A 108 4.53 10.52 -18.63
N THR A 109 3.33 9.94 -18.72
CA THR A 109 2.26 10.48 -19.58
C THR A 109 1.81 11.86 -19.11
N MET A 110 1.69 12.07 -17.79
CA MET A 110 1.41 13.39 -17.20
C MET A 110 2.51 14.41 -17.56
N LEU A 111 3.78 14.09 -17.29
CA LEU A 111 4.90 15.03 -17.48
C LEU A 111 5.25 15.27 -18.96
N SER A 112 4.89 14.35 -19.85
CA SER A 112 5.08 14.53 -21.30
C SER A 112 4.15 15.60 -21.88
N ASN A 113 3.01 15.87 -21.22
CA ASN A 113 2.09 16.95 -21.59
C ASN A 113 2.54 18.34 -21.10
N ILE A 114 3.72 18.44 -20.49
CA ILE A 114 4.33 19.69 -20.03
C ILE A 114 5.63 19.98 -20.82
N PRO A 115 5.56 20.15 -22.16
CA PRO A 115 6.73 20.48 -22.97
C PRO A 115 7.17 21.93 -22.74
N GLY A 116 8.47 22.19 -22.75
CA GLY A 116 9.01 23.56 -22.72
C GLY A 116 9.08 24.23 -21.34
N PHE A 117 8.47 23.68 -20.31
CA PHE A 117 8.58 24.19 -18.94
C PHE A 117 9.76 23.59 -18.18
N ALA A 118 10.37 24.39 -17.31
CA ALA A 118 11.47 23.94 -16.45
C ALA A 118 10.99 23.28 -15.16
N ALA A 119 9.74 23.53 -14.76
CA ALA A 119 9.13 22.94 -13.60
C ALA A 119 7.60 22.83 -13.76
N LEU A 120 6.99 21.95 -12.96
CA LEU A 120 5.57 21.75 -12.80
C LEU A 120 5.25 21.92 -11.32
N ALA A 121 4.28 22.77 -11.00
CA ALA A 121 3.73 22.93 -9.66
C ALA A 121 2.37 22.25 -9.57
N LEU A 122 2.19 21.43 -8.54
CA LEU A 122 0.94 20.72 -8.27
C LEU A 122 0.43 21.12 -6.89
N ASN A 123 -0.81 21.60 -6.84
CA ASN A 123 -1.48 21.97 -5.60
C ASN A 123 -1.66 20.79 -4.67
N TRP A 124 -1.61 21.05 -3.37
CA TRP A 124 -2.14 20.14 -2.38
C TRP A 124 -3.66 20.02 -2.50
N ARG A 125 -4.14 18.83 -2.14
CA ARG A 125 -5.50 18.56 -1.70
C ARG A 125 -5.37 17.91 -0.34
N CYS A 126 -5.75 18.62 0.71
CA CYS A 126 -5.45 18.23 2.07
C CYS A 126 -6.54 17.31 2.66
N TYR A 127 -6.12 16.13 3.12
CA TYR A 127 -6.97 15.09 3.70
C TYR A 127 -6.89 15.11 5.23
N GLY A 128 -8.04 14.94 5.88
CA GLY A 128 -8.18 14.90 7.33
C GLY A 128 -7.94 13.51 7.93
N ALA A 129 -8.13 13.39 9.25
CA ALA A 129 -8.06 12.08 9.93
C ALA A 129 -9.24 11.15 9.60
N ASN A 130 -10.33 11.67 9.01
CA ASN A 130 -11.53 10.89 8.70
C ASN A 130 -12.12 10.14 9.92
N GLY A 131 -12.05 10.73 11.12
CA GLY A 131 -12.49 10.10 12.37
C GLY A 131 -11.55 9.03 12.94
N ASN A 132 -10.39 8.78 12.32
CA ASN A 132 -9.41 7.83 12.84
C ASN A 132 -8.65 8.43 14.03
N HIS A 133 -8.86 7.86 15.22
CA HIS A 133 -8.12 8.28 16.42
C HIS A 133 -6.81 7.52 16.61
N ILE A 134 -6.79 6.24 16.22
CA ILE A 134 -5.62 5.35 16.25
C ILE A 134 -5.15 5.11 14.81
N PHE A 135 -3.89 4.69 14.64
CA PHE A 135 -3.36 4.31 13.33
C PHE A 135 -4.23 3.21 12.69
N PRO A 136 -4.95 3.51 11.59
CA PRO A 136 -5.88 2.57 10.98
C PRO A 136 -5.18 1.57 10.06
N GLY A 137 -3.92 1.83 9.71
CA GLY A 137 -3.12 1.02 8.80
C GLY A 137 -2.31 1.87 7.82
N PRO A 138 -1.34 1.23 7.13
CA PRO A 138 -0.32 1.94 6.35
C PRO A 138 -0.80 2.42 4.97
N ASN A 139 -1.98 2.00 4.52
CA ASN A 139 -2.59 2.46 3.27
C ASN A 139 -3.36 3.76 3.50
N ALA A 140 -2.68 4.90 3.40
CA ALA A 140 -3.28 6.22 3.62
C ALA A 140 -4.51 6.48 2.72
N LEU A 141 -4.54 5.93 1.51
CA LEU A 141 -5.65 6.15 0.57
C LEU A 141 -6.94 5.49 1.01
N ASP A 142 -6.86 4.28 1.59
CA ASP A 142 -8.03 3.62 2.13
C ASP A 142 -8.42 4.13 3.51
N CYS A 143 -7.45 4.62 4.27
CA CYS A 143 -7.67 5.10 5.63
C CYS A 143 -8.28 6.52 5.66
N TYR A 144 -7.90 7.40 4.73
CA TYR A 144 -8.22 8.83 4.77
C TYR A 144 -8.85 9.29 3.45
N LYS A 145 -10.16 9.05 3.29
CA LYS A 145 -10.85 9.21 2.00
C LYS A 145 -11.41 10.61 1.72
N SER A 146 -11.42 11.50 2.71
CA SER A 146 -12.08 12.82 2.65
C SER A 146 -11.05 13.94 2.77
N PHE A 147 -11.30 15.01 2.01
CA PHE A 147 -10.42 16.17 1.93
C PHE A 147 -11.19 17.45 2.20
N ILE A 148 -10.50 18.48 2.69
CA ILE A 148 -11.12 19.78 2.94
C ILE A 148 -11.49 20.49 1.64
N THR A 149 -12.43 21.43 1.72
CA THR A 149 -12.89 22.19 0.54
C THR A 149 -11.75 22.81 -0.27
N ILE A 150 -11.71 22.53 -1.58
CA ILE A 150 -10.61 22.89 -2.50
C ILE A 150 -10.23 24.39 -2.40
N GLY A 151 -11.21 25.29 -2.31
CA GLY A 151 -10.98 26.74 -2.22
C GLY A 151 -10.35 27.25 -0.91
N ARG A 152 -10.09 26.37 0.07
CA ARG A 152 -9.39 26.71 1.33
C ARG A 152 -7.89 26.97 1.09
N GLY A 153 -7.33 27.92 1.83
CA GLY A 153 -5.95 28.38 1.68
C GLY A 153 -4.90 27.29 1.89
N GLU A 154 -5.21 26.26 2.67
CA GLU A 154 -4.33 25.11 2.90
C GLU A 154 -4.05 24.33 1.61
N ASN A 155 -5.00 24.27 0.67
CA ASN A 155 -4.79 23.63 -0.63
C ASN A 155 -3.94 24.50 -1.58
N PHE A 156 -3.65 25.75 -1.23
CA PHE A 156 -2.98 26.67 -2.15
C PHE A 156 -1.48 26.35 -2.26
N ALA A 157 -0.90 25.73 -1.24
CA ALA A 157 0.48 25.29 -1.30
C ALA A 157 0.68 24.25 -2.42
N VAL A 158 1.82 24.34 -3.09
CA VAL A 158 2.20 23.44 -4.17
C VAL A 158 3.40 22.59 -3.79
N LYS A 159 3.57 21.45 -4.45
CA LYS A 159 4.87 20.77 -4.56
C LYS A 159 5.32 20.76 -6.01
N SER A 160 6.62 20.68 -6.20
CA SER A 160 7.24 20.88 -7.50
C SER A 160 7.89 19.62 -8.04
N PHE A 161 7.70 19.40 -9.34
CA PHE A 161 8.54 18.55 -10.17
C PHE A 161 9.38 19.45 -11.05
N VAL A 162 10.70 19.30 -11.04
CA VAL A 162 11.62 20.16 -11.79
C VAL A 162 12.41 19.35 -12.80
N ARG A 163 12.81 19.99 -13.90
CA ARG A 163 13.82 19.42 -14.82
C ARG A 163 15.20 19.66 -14.23
N PRO A 164 15.94 18.63 -13.78
CA PRO A 164 17.18 18.83 -13.02
C PRO A 164 18.22 19.69 -13.76
N GLN A 165 18.32 19.56 -15.08
CA GLN A 165 19.28 20.31 -15.90
C GLN A 165 18.93 21.81 -16.02
N ALA A 166 17.67 22.18 -15.76
CA ALA A 166 17.23 23.57 -15.74
C ALA A 166 17.23 24.17 -14.32
N THR A 167 17.51 23.38 -13.28
CA THR A 167 17.42 23.77 -11.87
C THR A 167 18.78 24.15 -11.29
N GLN A 168 18.82 25.26 -10.56
CA GLN A 168 20.00 25.70 -9.82
C GLN A 168 20.10 24.98 -8.46
N LYS A 169 21.32 24.77 -7.98
CA LYS A 169 21.61 24.19 -6.66
C LYS A 169 21.50 25.22 -5.53
N ILE A 170 20.42 26.00 -5.54
CA ILE A 170 20.13 27.04 -4.55
C ILE A 170 18.77 26.70 -3.93
N TYR A 171 18.78 26.40 -2.64
CA TYR A 171 17.55 26.12 -1.90
C TYR A 171 16.80 27.43 -1.61
N ARG A 172 15.52 27.48 -1.99
CA ARG A 172 14.60 28.56 -1.59
C ARG A 172 13.71 28.08 -0.45
N ASN A 173 12.91 27.06 -0.71
CA ASN A 173 12.03 26.40 0.24
C ASN A 173 11.67 25.00 -0.34
N PRO A 174 10.93 24.13 0.37
CA PRO A 174 10.69 22.77 -0.10
C PRO A 174 9.58 22.67 -1.17
N HIS A 175 8.95 23.80 -1.54
CA HIS A 175 7.82 23.87 -2.46
C HIS A 175 8.18 24.40 -3.84
N VAL A 176 9.10 25.37 -3.92
CA VAL A 176 9.52 26.01 -5.18
C VAL A 176 11.04 26.18 -5.25
N PHE A 177 11.58 25.93 -6.43
CA PHE A 177 13.01 25.88 -6.72
C PHE A 177 13.41 26.88 -7.80
N GLN A 178 14.65 27.34 -7.75
CA GLN A 178 15.17 28.26 -8.75
C GLN A 178 15.52 27.51 -10.03
N VAL A 179 14.82 27.84 -11.11
CA VAL A 179 14.98 27.24 -12.44
C VAL A 179 15.22 28.31 -13.51
N SER A 180 15.75 27.90 -14.66
CA SER A 180 16.09 28.78 -15.80
C SER A 180 14.95 29.01 -16.79
N GLY A 181 13.77 28.41 -16.58
CA GLY A 181 12.59 28.55 -17.42
C GLY A 181 11.29 28.63 -16.61
N PRO A 182 10.13 28.69 -17.27
CA PRO A 182 8.85 28.90 -16.59
C PRO A 182 8.40 27.66 -15.80
N TYR A 183 7.58 27.90 -14.77
CA TYR A 183 6.76 26.89 -14.12
C TYR A 183 5.47 26.68 -14.91
N ALA A 184 5.02 25.44 -15.03
CA ALA A 184 3.67 25.09 -15.42
C ALA A 184 2.79 24.84 -14.19
N ASP A 185 1.50 25.12 -14.33
CA ASP A 185 0.47 24.55 -13.46
C ASP A 185 0.07 23.12 -13.91
N CYS A 186 -0.90 22.52 -13.21
CA CYS A 186 -1.41 21.18 -13.51
C CYS A 186 -2.08 21.02 -14.90
N ARG A 187 -2.37 22.12 -15.61
CA ARG A 187 -2.94 22.13 -16.97
C ARG A 187 -1.89 22.40 -18.05
N GLY A 188 -0.64 22.67 -17.67
CA GLY A 188 0.41 23.05 -18.62
C GLY A 188 0.42 24.54 -18.96
N GLU A 189 -0.26 25.37 -18.18
CA GLU A 189 -0.25 26.82 -18.36
C GLU A 189 0.86 27.47 -17.54
N THR A 190 1.37 28.62 -18.00
CA THR A 190 2.45 29.32 -17.28
C THR A 190 1.98 29.81 -15.92
N LEU A 191 2.65 29.37 -14.87
CA LEU A 191 2.40 29.81 -13.51
C LEU A 191 3.20 31.08 -13.19
N PRO A 192 2.57 32.15 -12.68
CA PRO A 192 3.26 33.36 -12.26
C PRO A 192 4.26 33.10 -11.12
N ASP A 193 5.37 33.85 -11.08
CA ASP A 193 6.33 33.82 -9.96
C ASP A 193 5.79 34.60 -8.75
N THR A 194 4.75 34.06 -8.10
CA THR A 194 4.10 34.63 -6.91
C THR A 194 4.39 33.81 -5.64
N GLY A 195 5.42 32.98 -5.67
CA GLY A 195 5.78 32.08 -4.57
C GLY A 195 5.15 30.69 -4.69
N PHE A 196 4.84 30.06 -3.55
CA PHE A 196 4.36 28.66 -3.49
C PHE A 196 2.86 28.53 -3.22
N LEU A 197 2.12 29.63 -3.09
CA LEU A 197 0.69 29.64 -2.84
C LEU A 197 -0.07 30.04 -4.10
N HIS A 198 -0.82 29.10 -4.67
CA HIS A 198 -1.58 29.26 -5.91
C HIS A 198 -2.98 28.68 -5.73
N ARG A 199 -4.02 29.31 -6.28
CA ARG A 199 -5.37 28.75 -6.17
C ARG A 199 -5.43 27.40 -6.91
N PRO A 200 -5.94 26.33 -6.27
CA PRO A 200 -6.08 25.06 -6.93
C PRO A 200 -7.02 25.14 -8.11
N THR A 201 -6.69 24.35 -9.12
CA THR A 201 -7.56 24.10 -10.25
C THR A 201 -8.60 23.04 -9.89
N GLU A 202 -9.88 23.35 -10.10
CA GLU A 202 -10.96 22.36 -9.95
C GLU A 202 -11.07 21.44 -11.17
N GLY A 203 -11.64 20.26 -10.94
CA GLY A 203 -11.88 19.23 -11.95
C GLY A 203 -10.92 18.05 -11.88
N ASP A 204 -10.92 17.26 -12.96
CA ASP A 204 -10.05 16.10 -13.10
C ASP A 204 -8.66 16.53 -13.60
N VAL A 205 -7.84 17.04 -12.69
CA VAL A 205 -6.45 17.48 -12.94
C VAL A 205 -5.48 16.81 -11.96
N PRO A 206 -4.18 16.70 -12.30
CA PRO A 206 -3.16 16.22 -11.37
C PRO A 206 -3.01 17.13 -10.15
N PHE A 207 -2.72 16.54 -9.00
CA PHE A 207 -2.54 17.24 -7.73
C PHE A 207 -1.76 16.36 -6.73
N ILE A 208 -1.47 16.88 -5.54
CA ILE A 208 -0.84 16.15 -4.46
C ILE A 208 -1.86 15.88 -3.35
N ARG A 209 -2.16 14.62 -3.07
CA ARG A 209 -2.92 14.23 -1.88
C ARG A 209 -2.03 14.43 -0.67
N HIS A 210 -2.39 15.36 0.22
CA HIS A 210 -1.62 15.63 1.43
C HIS A 210 -2.38 15.16 2.66
N TYR A 211 -1.96 14.06 3.28
CA TYR A 211 -2.55 13.52 4.50
C TYR A 211 -2.03 14.27 5.73
N ILE A 212 -2.43 15.54 5.83
CA ILE A 212 -1.79 16.53 6.71
C ILE A 212 -1.89 16.21 8.21
N THR A 213 -3.01 15.60 8.61
CA THR A 213 -3.28 15.23 10.01
C THR A 213 -3.09 13.74 10.28
N ARG A 214 -3.38 12.86 9.31
CA ARG A 214 -3.52 11.40 9.52
C ARG A 214 -4.36 11.12 10.77
N SER A 215 -4.18 9.99 11.47
CA SER A 215 -4.89 9.71 12.73
C SER A 215 -4.51 10.69 13.87
N LEU A 216 -5.36 10.80 14.89
CA LEU A 216 -5.04 11.60 16.09
C LEU A 216 -3.73 11.14 16.75
N GLU A 217 -3.52 9.83 16.86
CA GLU A 217 -2.26 9.23 17.32
C GLU A 217 -1.05 9.77 16.55
N HIS A 218 -1.09 9.72 15.20
CA HIS A 218 -0.03 10.27 14.36
C HIS A 218 0.19 11.76 14.58
N PHE A 219 -0.90 12.53 14.65
CA PHE A 219 -0.82 13.96 14.86
C PHE A 219 -0.14 14.29 16.20
N LEU A 220 -0.49 13.59 17.28
CA LEU A 220 0.11 13.79 18.60
C LEU A 220 1.60 13.39 18.61
N GLU A 221 1.98 12.30 17.94
CA GLU A 221 3.39 11.92 17.79
C GLU A 221 4.17 12.94 16.96
N LYS A 222 3.59 13.48 15.88
CA LYS A 222 4.18 14.56 15.08
C LYS A 222 4.40 15.82 15.91
N LEU A 223 3.43 16.20 16.76
CA LEU A 223 3.58 17.31 17.69
C LEU A 223 4.75 17.07 18.64
N LYS A 224 4.79 15.92 19.34
CA LYS A 224 5.88 15.59 20.30
C LYS A 224 7.29 15.80 19.74
N LYS A 225 7.47 15.56 18.44
CA LYS A 225 8.75 15.62 17.73
C LYS A 225 9.08 16.99 17.15
N ARG A 226 8.11 17.89 17.04
CA ARG A 226 8.20 19.21 16.41
C ARG A 226 7.99 20.29 17.46
N GLU A 227 9.09 20.75 18.07
CA GLU A 227 9.06 21.82 19.08
C GLU A 227 8.34 23.08 18.57
N ASP A 228 8.46 23.39 17.27
CA ASP A 228 7.76 24.48 16.60
C ASP A 228 6.24 24.32 16.62
N LEU A 229 5.73 23.10 16.48
CA LEU A 229 4.31 22.80 16.49
C LEU A 229 3.75 22.65 17.92
N LEU A 230 4.53 22.08 18.84
CA LEU A 230 4.16 22.01 20.27
C LEU A 230 3.94 23.38 20.90
N ALA A 231 4.74 24.36 20.51
CA ALA A 231 4.60 25.74 20.97
C ALA A 231 3.31 26.41 20.46
N ASN A 232 2.65 25.83 19.44
CA ASN A 232 1.41 26.35 18.88
C ASN A 232 0.20 25.90 19.69
N LYS A 233 -0.37 26.83 20.48
CA LYS A 233 -1.58 26.59 21.28
C LYS A 233 -2.82 26.21 20.46
N HIS A 234 -2.79 26.42 19.15
CA HIS A 234 -3.88 26.11 18.22
C HIS A 234 -3.62 24.82 17.42
N ALA A 235 -2.64 24.01 17.79
CA ALA A 235 -2.36 22.74 17.10
C ALA A 235 -3.58 21.80 17.10
N LEU A 236 -4.34 21.73 18.19
CA LEU A 236 -5.54 20.90 18.26
C LEU A 236 -6.73 21.51 17.52
N ASP A 237 -6.82 22.85 17.49
CA ASP A 237 -7.79 23.56 16.65
C ASP A 237 -7.54 23.26 15.16
N PHE A 238 -6.26 23.21 14.77
CA PHE A 238 -5.85 22.79 13.44
C PHE A 238 -6.32 21.37 13.14
N PHE A 239 -6.08 20.40 14.02
CA PHE A 239 -6.58 19.02 13.82
C PHE A 239 -8.10 18.97 13.65
N THR A 240 -8.83 19.68 14.51
CA THR A 240 -10.31 19.71 14.52
C THR A 240 -10.87 20.31 13.23
N LYS A 241 -10.27 21.39 12.72
CA LYS A 241 -10.64 22.02 11.45
C LYS A 241 -10.67 21.03 10.28
N PHE A 242 -9.71 20.11 10.22
CA PHE A 242 -9.65 19.10 9.16
C PHE A 242 -10.69 17.98 9.30
N GLN A 243 -11.37 17.85 10.44
CA GLN A 243 -12.50 16.90 10.59
C GLN A 243 -13.81 17.50 10.08
N GLU A 244 -14.09 18.75 10.43
CA GLU A 244 -15.40 19.36 10.22
C GLU A 244 -15.67 19.76 8.77
N GLU A 245 -14.62 20.03 7.99
CA GLU A 245 -14.73 20.63 6.65
C GLU A 245 -14.56 19.62 5.49
N CYS A 246 -14.60 18.33 5.81
CA CYS A 246 -14.37 17.24 4.87
C CYS A 246 -15.48 17.15 3.81
N GLN A 247 -15.09 17.18 2.54
CA GLN A 247 -15.95 16.82 1.41
C GLN A 247 -16.20 15.31 1.37
N SER A 248 -17.22 14.91 0.59
CA SER A 248 -17.57 13.49 0.41
C SER A 248 -16.36 12.69 -0.05
N PRO A 249 -16.25 11.42 0.35
CA PRO A 249 -15.04 10.65 0.07
C PRO A 249 -14.83 10.46 -1.44
N ASP A 250 -13.58 10.57 -1.88
CA ASP A 250 -13.20 10.43 -3.29
C ASP A 250 -13.08 8.95 -3.67
N PHE A 251 -14.22 8.31 -3.96
CA PHE A 251 -14.27 6.88 -4.28
C PHE A 251 -14.02 6.53 -5.76
N THR A 252 -14.01 7.52 -6.66
CA THR A 252 -14.26 7.27 -8.09
C THR A 252 -13.07 7.42 -9.02
N ARG A 253 -11.87 7.73 -8.50
CA ARG A 253 -10.80 8.19 -9.40
C ARG A 253 -9.82 7.13 -9.85
N TYR A 254 -9.66 6.04 -9.10
CA TYR A 254 -8.71 5.00 -9.49
C TYR A 254 -9.38 3.97 -10.37
N LYS A 255 -8.69 3.64 -11.48
CA LYS A 255 -9.05 2.47 -12.27
C LYS A 255 -9.04 1.25 -11.32
N PRO A 256 -10.03 0.33 -11.40
CA PRO A 256 -10.13 -0.76 -10.43
C PRO A 256 -8.89 -1.68 -10.34
N GLU A 257 -8.07 -1.71 -11.37
CA GLU A 257 -6.78 -2.40 -11.43
C GLU A 257 -5.65 -1.70 -10.66
N PHE A 258 -5.83 -0.45 -10.24
CA PHE A 258 -4.78 0.36 -9.62
C PHE A 258 -4.29 -0.18 -8.27
N PRO A 259 -5.17 -0.57 -7.31
CA PRO A 259 -4.74 -1.23 -6.09
C PRO A 259 -3.83 -2.44 -6.36
N ARG A 260 -4.12 -3.21 -7.42
CA ARG A 260 -3.28 -4.34 -7.86
C ARG A 260 -1.84 -3.94 -8.12
N HIS A 261 -1.61 -2.80 -8.79
CA HIS A 261 -0.25 -2.34 -9.10
C HIS A 261 0.52 -1.92 -7.85
N VAL A 262 -0.15 -1.25 -6.91
CA VAL A 262 0.46 -0.86 -5.63
C VAL A 262 0.79 -2.08 -4.79
N HIS A 263 -0.16 -2.99 -4.62
CA HIS A 263 0.04 -4.21 -3.84
C HIS A 263 1.13 -5.10 -4.43
N ARG A 264 1.19 -5.26 -5.75
CA ARG A 264 2.31 -5.96 -6.40
C ARG A 264 3.66 -5.31 -6.10
N ALA A 265 3.72 -3.97 -6.11
CA ALA A 265 4.95 -3.25 -5.75
C ALA A 265 5.32 -3.45 -4.28
N ILE A 266 4.35 -3.46 -3.36
CA ILE A 266 4.57 -3.75 -1.93
C ILE A 266 5.13 -5.16 -1.76
N SER A 267 4.45 -6.17 -2.31
CA SER A 267 4.87 -7.57 -2.24
C SER A 267 6.29 -7.74 -2.75
N HIS A 268 6.62 -7.12 -3.90
CA HIS A 268 7.96 -7.16 -4.48
C HIS A 268 9.02 -6.55 -3.56
N LEU A 269 8.76 -5.35 -3.03
CA LEU A 269 9.67 -4.66 -2.12
C LEU A 269 9.84 -5.41 -0.79
N HIS A 270 8.78 -6.06 -0.29
CA HIS A 270 8.86 -6.94 0.87
C HIS A 270 9.72 -8.17 0.61
N VAL A 271 9.58 -8.87 -0.53
CA VAL A 271 10.44 -10.03 -0.87
C VAL A 271 11.89 -9.61 -0.81
N GLN A 272 12.18 -8.51 -1.49
CA GLN A 272 13.50 -7.93 -1.63
C GLN A 272 14.10 -7.58 -0.25
N TYR A 273 13.35 -6.85 0.57
CA TYR A 273 13.77 -6.47 1.92
C TYR A 273 14.06 -7.69 2.80
N LEU A 274 13.17 -8.68 2.82
CA LEU A 274 13.30 -9.86 3.67
C LEU A 274 14.47 -10.72 3.20
N SER A 275 14.58 -10.98 1.90
CA SER A 275 15.67 -11.77 1.32
C SER A 275 17.04 -11.22 1.73
N GLU A 276 17.22 -9.90 1.63
CA GLU A 276 18.46 -9.23 2.07
C GLU A 276 18.68 -9.30 3.59
N SER A 277 17.61 -9.09 4.36
CA SER A 277 17.67 -9.06 5.83
C SER A 277 18.04 -10.41 6.44
N PHE A 278 17.68 -11.52 5.77
CA PHE A 278 17.97 -12.88 6.23
C PHE A 278 19.23 -13.51 5.61
N SER A 279 19.78 -12.95 4.52
CA SER A 279 20.95 -13.51 3.84
C SER A 279 22.29 -13.31 4.58
N HIS A 280 22.36 -12.45 5.61
CA HIS A 280 23.63 -11.98 6.19
C HIS A 280 23.75 -12.12 7.73
N GLY A 281 23.07 -13.09 8.36
CA GLY A 281 23.17 -13.37 9.80
C GLY A 281 23.78 -14.73 10.14
N SER A 282 24.56 -14.81 11.22
CA SER A 282 25.03 -16.08 11.83
C SER A 282 23.91 -16.91 12.46
N ASP A 283 22.76 -16.28 12.70
CA ASP A 283 21.51 -16.98 12.96
C ASP A 283 20.88 -17.27 11.60
N GLN A 284 21.16 -18.46 11.06
CA GLN A 284 20.15 -19.13 10.24
C GLN A 284 18.93 -19.28 11.14
N ILE A 285 18.10 -18.24 11.23
CA ILE A 285 16.69 -18.50 11.43
C ILE A 285 16.38 -19.38 10.22
N GLU A 286 16.20 -20.67 10.45
CA GLU A 286 15.35 -21.47 9.59
C GLU A 286 14.07 -20.65 9.52
N ILE A 287 13.99 -19.78 8.51
CA ILE A 287 12.71 -19.41 7.98
C ILE A 287 12.20 -20.79 7.61
N ALA A 288 11.34 -21.34 8.45
CA ALA A 288 10.45 -22.40 8.04
C ALA A 288 9.61 -21.73 6.96
N LEU A 289 10.20 -21.62 5.77
CA LEU A 289 9.50 -21.54 4.53
C LEU A 289 8.45 -22.59 4.70
N TYR A 290 7.20 -22.16 4.74
CA TYR A 290 6.11 -23.12 4.68
C TYR A 290 6.43 -23.94 3.44
N ASP A 291 6.90 -25.16 3.66
CA ASP A 291 7.15 -26.06 2.58
C ASP A 291 5.77 -26.22 1.93
N MET A 292 5.62 -25.70 0.72
CA MET A 292 4.35 -25.70 0.00
C MET A 292 3.87 -27.14 -0.20
N SER A 293 4.78 -28.13 -0.10
CA SER A 293 4.45 -29.55 -0.04
C SER A 293 3.59 -29.94 1.17
N LEU A 294 3.54 -29.11 2.23
CA LEU A 294 2.73 -29.31 3.43
C LEU A 294 1.31 -28.78 3.28
N LEU A 295 1.08 -27.78 2.42
CA LEU A 295 -0.29 -27.30 2.17
C LEU A 295 -1.11 -28.38 1.45
N ARG A 296 -2.38 -28.47 1.84
CA ARG A 296 -3.37 -29.36 1.27
C ARG A 296 -4.52 -28.51 0.75
N THR A 297 -4.82 -28.65 -0.53
CA THR A 297 -6.03 -28.05 -1.11
C THR A 297 -7.25 -28.58 -0.37
N CYS A 298 -8.21 -27.70 -0.09
CA CYS A 298 -9.48 -28.06 0.52
C CYS A 298 -10.64 -27.38 -0.23
N LYS A 299 -11.85 -27.87 -0.01
CA LYS A 299 -13.09 -27.27 -0.49
C LYS A 299 -13.87 -26.70 0.68
N ILE A 300 -14.25 -25.43 0.59
CA ILE A 300 -15.26 -24.83 1.46
C ILE A 300 -16.65 -25.22 0.92
N ILE A 301 -17.47 -25.81 1.78
CA ILE A 301 -18.86 -26.17 1.49
C ILE A 301 -19.76 -25.19 2.25
N LEU A 302 -20.33 -24.26 1.51
CA LEU A 302 -21.31 -23.31 2.04
C LEU A 302 -22.69 -23.97 2.20
N PRO A 303 -23.54 -23.51 3.15
CA PRO A 303 -24.88 -24.09 3.37
C PRO A 303 -25.78 -24.14 2.13
N ASP A 304 -25.47 -23.36 1.10
CA ASP A 304 -26.23 -23.26 -0.14
C ASP A 304 -25.47 -23.69 -1.41
N ASP A 305 -24.43 -24.53 -1.26
CA ASP A 305 -23.63 -25.10 -2.37
C ASP A 305 -23.01 -24.05 -3.33
N ARG A 306 -22.87 -22.80 -2.88
CA ARG A 306 -22.10 -21.78 -3.58
C ARG A 306 -20.61 -22.02 -3.39
N ASP A 307 -19.83 -21.71 -4.43
CA ASP A 307 -18.38 -21.76 -4.41
C ASP A 307 -17.79 -20.33 -4.37
N LEU A 308 -16.48 -20.22 -4.12
CA LEU A 308 -15.75 -18.95 -4.05
C LEU A 308 -15.06 -18.60 -5.38
N TYR A 309 -15.19 -17.33 -5.76
CA TYR A 309 -14.64 -16.75 -6.97
C TYR A 309 -14.09 -15.36 -6.67
N TYR A 310 -13.33 -14.81 -7.61
CA TYR A 310 -12.85 -13.44 -7.55
C TYR A 310 -13.00 -12.73 -8.89
N ASP A 311 -13.15 -11.41 -8.85
CA ASP A 311 -13.08 -10.56 -10.04
C ASP A 311 -11.61 -10.34 -10.43
N LYS A 312 -11.21 -10.66 -11.67
CA LYS A 312 -9.80 -10.58 -12.10
C LYS A 312 -9.27 -9.15 -12.16
N LYS A 313 -10.17 -8.16 -12.26
CA LYS A 313 -9.82 -6.74 -12.34
C LYS A 313 -9.63 -6.15 -10.95
N THR A 314 -10.57 -6.42 -10.03
CA THR A 314 -10.57 -5.82 -8.69
C THR A 314 -9.97 -6.69 -7.61
N GLY A 315 -9.87 -8.01 -7.83
CA GLY A 315 -9.49 -9.00 -6.83
C GLY A 315 -10.58 -9.32 -5.79
N GLU A 316 -11.73 -8.67 -5.84
CA GLU A 316 -12.78 -8.83 -4.81
C GLU A 316 -13.31 -10.27 -4.81
N VAL A 317 -13.25 -10.92 -3.66
CA VAL A 317 -13.75 -12.28 -3.45
C VAL A 317 -15.26 -12.25 -3.23
N PHE A 318 -15.97 -13.13 -3.94
CA PHE A 318 -17.41 -13.30 -3.83
C PHE A 318 -17.79 -14.79 -3.90
N CYS A 319 -19.01 -15.11 -3.46
CA CYS A 319 -19.59 -16.45 -3.54
C CYS A 319 -20.67 -16.50 -4.62
N ALA A 320 -20.76 -17.59 -5.38
CA ALA A 320 -21.79 -17.75 -6.40
C ALA A 320 -22.17 -19.22 -6.62
N GLU A 321 -23.40 -19.46 -7.05
CA GLU A 321 -23.80 -20.79 -7.54
C GLU A 321 -22.95 -21.18 -8.76
N LYS A 322 -22.64 -22.48 -8.90
CA LYS A 322 -21.69 -23.05 -9.87
C LYS A 322 -21.64 -22.27 -11.20
N TYR A 323 -20.44 -21.76 -11.47
CA TYR A 323 -20.16 -20.64 -12.36
C TYR A 323 -20.32 -20.95 -13.84
N ARG A 324 -21.01 -20.05 -14.57
CA ARG A 324 -20.98 -19.95 -16.03
C ARG A 324 -19.77 -19.09 -16.44
N HIS A 325 -18.81 -19.68 -17.14
CA HIS A 325 -17.55 -19.06 -17.57
C HIS A 325 -17.72 -17.67 -18.22
N GLY A 326 -17.37 -16.60 -17.50
CA GLY A 326 -17.06 -15.29 -18.07
C GLY A 326 -15.54 -15.03 -18.02
N ALA A 327 -14.99 -14.29 -18.97
CA ALA A 327 -13.54 -14.06 -19.10
C ALA A 327 -12.92 -13.31 -17.90
N ASP A 328 -13.72 -12.49 -17.20
CA ASP A 328 -13.23 -11.52 -16.21
C ASP A 328 -13.23 -12.02 -14.77
N LYS A 329 -13.55 -13.29 -14.50
CA LYS A 329 -13.57 -13.85 -13.14
C LYS A 329 -12.71 -15.11 -13.06
N GLY A 330 -12.19 -15.41 -11.88
CA GLY A 330 -11.39 -16.60 -11.59
C GLY A 330 -11.87 -17.33 -10.33
N ARG A 331 -11.39 -18.55 -10.13
CA ARG A 331 -11.70 -19.37 -8.94
C ARG A 331 -10.75 -19.04 -7.79
N VAL A 332 -11.27 -19.08 -6.56
CA VAL A 332 -10.43 -19.07 -5.36
C VAL A 332 -10.08 -20.52 -5.00
N ILE A 333 -8.80 -20.80 -4.83
CA ILE A 333 -8.27 -22.06 -4.33
C ILE A 333 -8.03 -21.92 -2.83
N CYS A 334 -8.55 -22.86 -2.05
CA CYS A 334 -8.40 -22.86 -0.59
C CYS A 334 -7.35 -23.90 -0.15
N TYR A 335 -6.53 -23.54 0.82
CA TYR A 335 -5.51 -24.41 1.41
C TYR A 335 -5.63 -24.46 2.93
N THR A 336 -5.31 -25.62 3.48
CA THR A 336 -5.10 -25.84 4.91
C THR A 336 -3.74 -26.48 5.12
N SER A 337 -3.20 -26.39 6.32
CA SER A 337 -1.98 -27.11 6.69
C SER A 337 -2.25 -28.20 7.71
N PRO A 338 -1.70 -29.41 7.56
CA PRO A 338 -1.71 -30.42 8.61
C PRO A 338 -1.00 -29.97 9.90
N SER A 339 0.00 -29.09 9.80
CA SER A 339 0.76 -28.55 10.94
C SER A 339 0.12 -27.31 11.56
N ASP A 340 -0.89 -26.73 10.93
CA ASP A 340 -1.62 -25.53 11.38
C ASP A 340 -3.11 -25.67 11.06
N GLN A 341 -3.87 -26.10 12.06
CA GLN A 341 -5.31 -26.35 11.95
C GLN A 341 -6.15 -25.09 12.25
N ASP A 342 -5.51 -24.01 12.68
CA ASP A 342 -6.18 -22.78 13.10
C ASP A 342 -6.33 -21.78 11.93
N HIS A 343 -5.83 -22.13 10.74
CA HIS A 343 -5.82 -21.22 9.59
C HIS A 343 -6.26 -21.88 8.28
N ILE A 344 -6.84 -21.07 7.42
CA ILE A 344 -7.15 -21.40 6.03
C ILE A 344 -6.62 -20.29 5.12
N PHE A 345 -6.07 -20.65 3.97
CA PHE A 345 -5.45 -19.72 3.04
C PHE A 345 -6.21 -19.71 1.70
N PHE A 346 -6.46 -18.52 1.18
CA PHE A 346 -7.11 -18.31 -0.12
C PHE A 346 -6.08 -17.82 -1.13
N ALA A 347 -6.05 -18.42 -2.31
CA ALA A 347 -5.23 -17.96 -3.43
C ALA A 347 -6.06 -17.91 -4.72
N PRO A 348 -5.75 -17.01 -5.66
CA PRO A 348 -6.38 -17.00 -6.97
C PRO A 348 -5.92 -18.21 -7.80
N GLU A 349 -6.76 -18.67 -8.73
CA GLU A 349 -6.39 -19.71 -9.70
C GLU A 349 -5.18 -19.33 -10.56
N ASN A 350 -5.01 -18.04 -10.84
CA ASN A 350 -3.88 -17.46 -11.54
C ASN A 350 -2.97 -16.76 -10.52
N PRO A 351 -1.73 -17.21 -10.33
CA PRO A 351 -0.84 -16.68 -9.29
C PRO A 351 -0.40 -15.22 -9.52
N ASP A 352 -0.56 -14.67 -10.73
CA ASP A 352 -0.33 -13.25 -11.00
C ASP A 352 -1.48 -12.34 -10.54
N ASP A 353 -2.63 -12.91 -10.20
CA ASP A 353 -3.79 -12.18 -9.68
C ASP A 353 -3.71 -12.02 -8.15
N PHE A 354 -4.59 -11.19 -7.61
CA PHE A 354 -4.66 -10.86 -6.20
C PHE A 354 -6.09 -11.02 -5.72
N LEU A 355 -6.25 -11.35 -4.45
CA LEU A 355 -7.53 -11.39 -3.76
C LEU A 355 -7.62 -10.20 -2.83
N ASN A 356 -8.85 -9.75 -2.55
CA ASN A 356 -9.21 -8.96 -1.37
C ASN A 356 -10.60 -9.36 -0.88
N ILE A 357 -10.83 -9.17 0.41
CA ILE A 357 -12.15 -9.33 1.02
C ILE A 357 -12.59 -7.97 1.52
N LYS A 358 -13.85 -7.63 1.28
CA LYS A 358 -14.37 -6.33 1.71
C LYS A 358 -14.31 -6.22 3.24
N PHE A 359 -13.84 -5.07 3.73
CA PHE A 359 -13.55 -4.81 5.15
C PHE A 359 -12.41 -5.64 5.74
N ASP A 360 -11.64 -6.32 4.91
CA ASP A 360 -10.32 -6.84 5.25
C ASP A 360 -9.25 -5.92 4.63
N SER A 361 -8.17 -5.67 5.36
CA SER A 361 -7.05 -4.81 4.93
C SER A 361 -6.15 -5.51 3.89
N GLN A 362 -6.24 -6.84 3.76
CA GLN A 362 -5.37 -7.63 2.92
C GLN A 362 -5.79 -7.57 1.45
N TYR A 363 -4.80 -7.29 0.60
CA TYR A 363 -4.88 -7.45 -0.84
C TYR A 363 -3.60 -8.13 -1.31
N SER A 364 -3.69 -9.40 -1.69
CA SER A 364 -2.53 -10.29 -1.80
C SER A 364 -2.80 -11.47 -2.73
N SER A 365 -1.75 -12.06 -3.32
CA SER A 365 -1.85 -13.34 -4.06
C SER A 365 -2.16 -14.52 -3.15
N MET A 366 -2.08 -14.32 -1.83
CA MET A 366 -2.59 -15.25 -0.82
C MET A 366 -3.17 -14.47 0.36
N ILE A 367 -4.32 -14.88 0.91
CA ILE A 367 -4.92 -14.29 2.10
C ILE A 367 -5.10 -15.37 3.16
N ALA A 368 -4.70 -15.09 4.40
CA ALA A 368 -4.90 -15.98 5.54
C ALA A 368 -6.14 -15.60 6.34
N MET A 369 -6.88 -16.60 6.81
CA MET A 369 -8.06 -16.44 7.66
C MET A 369 -7.92 -17.32 8.90
N ASN A 370 -8.33 -16.80 10.05
CA ASN A 370 -8.42 -17.56 11.30
C ASN A 370 -9.63 -18.48 11.22
N LEU A 371 -9.39 -19.78 11.38
CA LEU A 371 -10.39 -20.82 11.35
C LEU A 371 -10.77 -21.22 12.77
N HIS A 372 -12.06 -21.20 13.07
CA HIS A 372 -12.57 -21.60 14.38
C HIS A 372 -13.63 -22.68 14.22
N ARG A 373 -13.47 -23.76 14.97
CA ARG A 373 -14.41 -24.88 14.95
C ARG A 373 -15.57 -24.63 15.92
N SER A 374 -16.79 -24.69 15.39
CA SER A 374 -18.04 -24.62 16.15
C SER A 374 -18.33 -25.94 16.87
N SER A 375 -19.19 -25.90 17.89
CA SER A 375 -19.55 -27.07 18.71
C SER A 375 -20.26 -28.19 17.93
N ASN A 376 -20.92 -27.84 16.82
CA ASN A 376 -21.56 -28.78 15.88
C ASN A 376 -20.57 -29.40 14.87
N GLY A 377 -19.28 -29.10 14.97
CA GLY A 377 -18.23 -29.63 14.10
C GLY A 377 -18.01 -28.84 12.81
N LYS A 378 -18.84 -27.83 12.50
CA LYS A 378 -18.65 -26.87 11.40
C LYS A 378 -17.59 -25.83 11.75
N PHE A 379 -17.28 -24.97 10.78
CA PHE A 379 -16.32 -23.89 10.93
C PHE A 379 -16.95 -22.53 10.71
N HIS A 380 -16.41 -21.51 11.37
CA HIS A 380 -16.55 -20.12 10.97
C HIS A 380 -15.15 -19.54 10.81
N MET A 381 -15.03 -18.46 10.04
CA MET A 381 -13.74 -17.82 9.79
C MET A 381 -13.76 -16.36 10.23
N ARG A 382 -12.60 -15.89 10.65
CA ARG A 382 -12.35 -14.49 10.98
C ARG A 382 -11.17 -14.00 10.15
N SER A 383 -11.22 -12.72 9.79
CA SER A 383 -10.07 -12.02 9.25
C SER A 383 -8.85 -12.20 10.15
N ALA A 384 -7.69 -12.50 9.56
CA ALA A 384 -6.44 -12.62 10.31
C ALA A 384 -5.91 -11.28 10.83
N THR A 385 -6.37 -10.19 10.21
CA THR A 385 -5.92 -8.81 10.39
C THR A 385 -6.74 -8.08 11.45
N ASN A 386 -8.06 -8.07 11.29
CA ASN A 386 -8.96 -7.34 12.20
C ASN A 386 -9.84 -8.22 13.09
N THR A 387 -9.75 -9.55 12.97
CA THR A 387 -10.53 -10.55 13.73
C THR A 387 -12.05 -10.51 13.53
N PHE A 388 -12.58 -9.65 12.66
CA PHE A 388 -14.00 -9.66 12.32
C PHE A 388 -14.38 -10.97 11.64
N VAL A 389 -15.59 -11.44 11.92
CA VAL A 389 -16.18 -12.62 11.29
C VAL A 389 -16.43 -12.31 9.82
N VAL A 390 -15.98 -13.22 8.96
CA VAL A 390 -16.24 -13.16 7.53
C VAL A 390 -17.58 -13.79 7.24
N SER A 391 -18.42 -13.08 6.51
CA SER A 391 -19.77 -13.48 6.20
C SER A 391 -19.98 -13.76 4.71
N PHE A 392 -20.75 -14.80 4.42
CA PHE A 392 -21.13 -15.21 3.06
C PHE A 392 -22.51 -14.66 2.70
N THR A 393 -22.60 -13.36 2.47
CA THR A 393 -23.88 -12.69 2.20
C THR A 393 -24.58 -13.26 0.97
N ARG A 394 -25.89 -13.08 0.86
CA ARG A 394 -26.65 -13.33 -0.37
C ARG A 394 -26.98 -12.00 -1.05
N GLY A 395 -26.69 -11.91 -2.34
CA GLY A 395 -27.10 -10.81 -3.20
C GLY A 395 -28.51 -11.00 -3.76
N GLN A 396 -28.93 -10.08 -4.62
CA GLN A 396 -30.21 -10.20 -5.35
C GLN A 396 -30.15 -11.22 -6.48
N ASP A 397 -28.96 -11.54 -6.97
CA ASP A 397 -28.70 -12.61 -7.96
C ASP A 397 -28.20 -13.89 -7.25
N THR A 398 -27.93 -14.97 -7.99
CA THR A 398 -27.29 -16.22 -7.48
C THR A 398 -25.85 -16.04 -6.97
N SER A 399 -25.43 -14.78 -6.74
CA SER A 399 -24.13 -14.36 -6.23
C SER A 399 -24.28 -13.62 -4.91
N GLY A 400 -23.21 -13.57 -4.13
CA GLY A 400 -23.16 -12.96 -2.82
C GLY A 400 -21.76 -12.49 -2.48
N ARG A 401 -21.64 -11.50 -1.58
CA ARG A 401 -20.35 -10.92 -1.23
C ARG A 401 -19.72 -11.61 -0.02
N LEU A 402 -18.39 -11.60 0.00
CA LEU A 402 -17.61 -11.99 1.15
C LEU A 402 -17.20 -10.72 1.92
N GLU A 403 -17.65 -10.57 3.16
CA GLU A 403 -17.46 -9.33 3.94
C GLU A 403 -16.97 -9.63 5.37
N ALA A 404 -15.86 -9.02 5.79
CA ALA A 404 -15.24 -9.13 7.11
C ALA A 404 -15.65 -7.98 8.05
N ASN A 405 -16.94 -7.86 8.36
CA ASN A 405 -17.51 -6.69 9.07
C ASN A 405 -18.33 -7.01 10.32
N ARG A 406 -18.27 -8.25 10.83
CA ARG A 406 -19.15 -8.69 11.92
C ARG A 406 -18.37 -9.00 13.20
N ALA A 407 -18.86 -8.50 14.33
CA ALA A 407 -18.24 -8.76 15.63
C ALA A 407 -18.59 -10.15 16.20
N SER A 408 -19.74 -10.71 15.81
CA SER A 408 -20.28 -11.96 16.36
C SER A 408 -20.69 -12.93 15.25
N VAL A 409 -20.48 -14.21 15.50
CA VAL A 409 -20.78 -15.32 14.59
C VAL A 409 -22.29 -15.58 14.58
N ARG A 410 -22.82 -15.93 13.40
CA ARG A 410 -24.19 -16.41 13.20
C ARG A 410 -24.17 -17.78 12.54
N GLU A 411 -25.20 -18.58 12.79
CA GLU A 411 -25.30 -19.95 12.25
C GLU A 411 -25.24 -20.02 10.72
N TRP A 412 -25.72 -19.00 10.02
CA TRP A 412 -25.70 -18.96 8.55
C TRP A 412 -24.31 -18.62 7.97
N GLU A 413 -23.36 -18.22 8.81
CA GLU A 413 -21.96 -17.94 8.43
C GLU A 413 -21.08 -19.20 8.56
N GLU A 414 -21.62 -20.27 9.13
CA GLU A 414 -20.91 -21.53 9.30
C GLU A 414 -20.80 -22.30 7.98
N PHE A 415 -19.66 -22.94 7.77
CA PHE A 415 -19.34 -23.74 6.59
C PHE A 415 -18.63 -25.03 6.97
N GLU A 416 -18.55 -25.97 6.03
CA GLU A 416 -17.80 -27.21 6.19
C GLU A 416 -16.54 -27.17 5.32
N ILE A 417 -15.49 -27.89 5.75
CA ILE A 417 -14.27 -28.06 4.97
C ILE A 417 -14.18 -29.53 4.58
N ALA A 418 -13.97 -29.79 3.28
CA ALA A 418 -13.71 -31.11 2.75
C ALA A 418 -12.32 -31.19 2.13
N HIS A 419 -11.60 -32.28 2.41
CA HIS A 419 -10.31 -32.57 1.76
C HIS A 419 -10.48 -33.59 0.63
N PRO A 420 -9.71 -33.48 -0.46
CA PRO A 420 -9.67 -34.50 -1.50
C PRO A 420 -9.35 -35.88 -0.89
N GLY A 421 -10.24 -36.86 -1.11
CA GLY A 421 -10.05 -38.25 -0.68
C GLY A 421 -10.63 -38.64 0.68
N GLN A 422 -11.34 -37.74 1.40
CA GLN A 422 -11.97 -38.06 2.70
C GLN A 422 -13.47 -38.42 2.67
N SER A 423 -14.13 -38.44 1.50
CA SER A 423 -15.53 -38.91 1.34
C SER A 423 -15.90 -39.10 -0.15
N ASP A 424 -17.06 -39.69 -0.44
CA ASP A 424 -17.65 -39.97 -1.77
C ASP A 424 -17.91 -38.72 -2.68
N ILE A 425 -17.19 -37.63 -2.46
CA ILE A 425 -17.12 -36.43 -3.32
C ILE A 425 -16.05 -36.65 -4.42
N ALA A 426 -15.78 -37.91 -4.78
CA ALA A 426 -14.87 -38.28 -5.88
C ALA A 426 -15.45 -37.99 -7.28
N ALA A 427 -16.74 -37.63 -7.37
CA ALA A 427 -17.45 -37.42 -8.64
C ALA A 427 -17.75 -35.95 -8.97
N SER A 428 -17.14 -34.97 -8.27
CA SER A 428 -17.27 -33.56 -8.64
C SER A 428 -16.13 -33.16 -9.59
N PRO A 429 -16.41 -32.56 -10.77
CA PRO A 429 -15.38 -31.97 -11.64
C PRO A 429 -14.53 -30.89 -10.94
N LEU A 430 -14.95 -30.43 -9.75
CA LEU A 430 -14.22 -29.52 -8.88
C LEU A 430 -13.08 -30.21 -8.09
N CYS A 431 -13.07 -31.55 -8.02
CA CYS A 431 -12.03 -32.36 -7.40
C CYS A 431 -11.26 -33.24 -8.42
N ALA A 432 -11.71 -33.28 -9.68
CA ALA A 432 -11.16 -34.17 -10.70
C ALA A 432 -10.25 -33.42 -11.67
N GLY A 433 -8.94 -33.61 -11.50
CA GLY A 433 -7.91 -33.29 -12.49
C GLY A 433 -6.50 -33.46 -11.93
N PRO A 434 -5.89 -34.66 -11.99
CA PRO A 434 -4.48 -34.89 -11.61
C PRO A 434 -3.50 -34.11 -12.49
N GLU A 435 -3.92 -33.66 -13.67
CA GLU A 435 -3.09 -32.89 -14.61
C GLU A 435 -3.14 -31.37 -14.36
N THR A 436 -4.18 -30.86 -13.70
CA THR A 436 -4.29 -29.44 -13.32
C THR A 436 -3.74 -29.15 -11.93
N THR A 437 -3.73 -30.10 -11.01
CA THR A 437 -3.16 -29.90 -9.66
C THR A 437 -1.65 -29.91 -9.65
N ALA A 438 -0.99 -30.78 -10.43
CA ALA A 438 0.48 -30.76 -10.54
C ALA A 438 0.98 -29.51 -11.26
N ALA A 439 0.31 -29.07 -12.34
CA ALA A 439 0.65 -27.83 -13.04
C ALA A 439 0.27 -26.57 -12.24
N ALA A 440 -0.86 -26.57 -11.53
CA ALA A 440 -1.22 -25.49 -10.61
C ALA A 440 -0.25 -25.44 -9.43
N HIS A 441 0.07 -26.57 -8.77
CA HIS A 441 1.06 -26.65 -7.68
C HIS A 441 2.48 -26.28 -8.14
N ALA A 442 2.93 -26.74 -9.31
CA ALA A 442 4.23 -26.37 -9.86
C ALA A 442 4.29 -24.90 -10.30
N ASN A 443 3.20 -24.36 -10.85
CA ASN A 443 3.08 -22.93 -11.12
C ASN A 443 3.04 -22.14 -9.81
N ILE A 444 2.36 -22.62 -8.78
CA ILE A 444 2.28 -22.05 -7.42
C ILE A 444 3.63 -22.03 -6.70
N GLU A 445 4.40 -23.12 -6.75
CA GLU A 445 5.77 -23.18 -6.22
C GLU A 445 6.70 -22.20 -6.96
N SER A 446 6.43 -21.92 -8.24
CA SER A 446 7.19 -20.96 -9.04
C SER A 446 6.67 -19.51 -9.00
N ALA A 447 5.40 -19.29 -8.61
CA ALA A 447 4.69 -18.03 -8.85
C ALA A 447 4.06 -17.40 -7.61
N PHE A 448 3.94 -18.10 -6.46
CA PHE A 448 3.75 -17.36 -5.22
C PHE A 448 4.97 -16.48 -5.00
N HIS A 449 4.74 -15.17 -4.98
CA HIS A 449 5.74 -14.26 -4.47
C HIS A 449 5.98 -14.66 -3.01
N PHE A 450 7.14 -15.23 -2.73
CA PHE A 450 7.61 -15.65 -1.42
C PHE A 450 7.24 -14.69 -0.27
N ALA A 451 7.14 -13.38 -0.55
CA ALA A 451 6.71 -12.37 0.40
C ALA A 451 5.23 -12.41 0.74
N ASP A 452 4.33 -12.75 -0.18
CA ASP A 452 2.90 -12.82 0.11
C ASP A 452 2.63 -13.99 1.06
N LEU A 453 3.31 -15.11 0.84
CA LEU A 453 3.29 -16.27 1.73
C LEU A 453 3.95 -15.94 3.07
N PHE A 454 5.13 -15.30 3.06
CA PHE A 454 5.81 -14.91 4.29
C PHE A 454 5.02 -13.85 5.07
N ALA A 455 4.39 -12.88 4.41
CA ALA A 455 3.53 -11.88 5.03
C ALA A 455 2.29 -12.52 5.65
N CYS A 456 1.61 -13.42 4.92
CA CYS A 456 0.52 -14.23 5.45
C CYS A 456 0.96 -15.07 6.65
N TRP A 457 2.11 -15.74 6.53
CA TRP A 457 2.67 -16.54 7.62
C TRP A 457 3.11 -15.65 8.79
N SER A 458 3.53 -14.42 8.52
CA SER A 458 4.00 -13.48 9.54
C SER A 458 2.86 -12.93 10.40
N LEU A 459 1.70 -12.77 9.79
CA LEU A 459 0.44 -12.44 10.46
C LEU A 459 0.07 -13.56 11.43
N VAL A 460 0.12 -14.80 10.94
CA VAL A 460 -0.29 -16.03 11.63
C VAL A 460 0.70 -16.50 12.70
N THR A 461 2.01 -16.40 12.47
CA THR A 461 3.02 -16.90 13.40
C THR A 461 3.60 -15.81 14.30
N ARG A 462 3.82 -16.18 15.56
CA ARG A 462 4.56 -15.36 16.52
C ARG A 462 6.04 -15.59 16.25
N PHE A 463 6.72 -14.67 15.54
CA PHE A 463 8.18 -14.72 15.45
C PHE A 463 8.80 -14.45 16.83
N SER A 464 8.92 -15.48 17.65
CA SER A 464 9.63 -15.42 18.92
C SER A 464 11.13 -15.18 18.71
N HIS A 465 11.68 -15.57 17.56
CA HIS A 465 13.14 -15.55 17.28
C HIS A 465 13.60 -14.48 16.28
N ALA A 466 12.69 -13.72 15.64
CA ALA A 466 13.11 -12.61 14.77
C ALA A 466 13.83 -11.53 15.58
N ARG A 467 14.77 -10.80 14.94
CA ARG A 467 15.42 -9.66 15.60
C ARG A 467 14.37 -8.59 15.98
N PRO A 468 14.54 -7.86 17.10
CA PRO A 468 13.58 -6.85 17.55
C PRO A 468 13.19 -5.84 16.46
N GLU A 469 14.13 -5.45 15.61
CA GLU A 469 13.93 -4.52 14.49
C GLU A 469 12.99 -5.13 13.43
N VAL A 470 13.20 -6.41 13.09
CA VAL A 470 12.33 -7.16 12.17
C VAL A 470 10.94 -7.33 12.76
N LYS A 471 10.82 -7.64 14.06
CA LYS A 471 9.51 -7.75 14.73
C LYS A 471 8.73 -6.44 14.71
N LYS A 472 9.42 -5.32 14.93
CA LYS A 472 8.82 -3.97 14.91
C LYS A 472 8.33 -3.63 13.50
N ILE A 473 9.12 -3.90 12.47
CA ILE A 473 8.73 -3.70 11.07
C ILE A 473 7.54 -4.58 10.71
N LEU A 474 7.60 -5.88 10.99
CA LEU A 474 6.49 -6.81 10.74
C LEU A 474 5.22 -6.41 11.48
N SER A 475 5.32 -5.80 12.67
CA SER A 475 4.15 -5.33 13.41
C SER A 475 3.35 -4.24 12.69
N PHE A 476 3.99 -3.42 11.85
CA PHE A 476 3.29 -2.43 11.03
C PHE A 476 2.50 -3.05 9.87
N TYR A 477 2.89 -4.26 9.45
CA TYR A 477 2.22 -5.04 8.41
C TYR A 477 1.30 -6.13 8.97
N LYS A 478 1.15 -6.19 10.30
CA LYS A 478 0.21 -7.10 10.97
C LYS A 478 -1.25 -6.61 10.95
N VAL A 479 -1.54 -5.52 10.22
CA VAL A 479 -2.82 -4.81 10.29
C VAL A 479 -3.91 -5.51 9.56
#